data_AF-A0A7R9E7M2-F1
#
_entry.id   AF-A0A7R9E7M2-F1
#
_cell.length_a   1.000
_cell.length_b   1.000
_cell.length_c   1.000
_cell.angle_alpha   90.00
_cell.angle_beta   90.00
_cell.angle_gamma   90.00
#
_symmetry.space_group_name_H-M   'P 1'
#
loop_
_entity.id
_entity.type
_entity.pdbx_description
1 polymer ?
#
loop_
_entity_poly.entity_id
_entity_poly.type
_entity_poly.pdbx_seq_one_letter_code
_entity_poly.pdbx_strand_id
1 'polypeptide(L)'
;MTTDKYSFIAEWYDDDAALTKTFQLSYFLEDNTIELYELKTRRLFLKRIQVPTVNLGDMYIGSTLYILSRNMHILDFANEFTRSSLGKFMEVTFALLKPEALDRCGEILDFIMKNKFIIAKMKMVCMEKSHILDLYREHVDKVFIGFLLDHLTSPCLAMKLVGKDAVARWREVIGPTDPEKARKESPDSLRACFGKDIQHNMVQGSQSQEEAKRELEIFFPTCEERIMVAPKTSALLENTTLCLVKPHAVRDGLLGLVLSEILRKNFQIRAMQMFNMVRAGAQEFYEVYNGVVPEFFDMVNELLLGPCVAIELIHPDGDTHTKFRELTGPRDPEVAKELEPDSLRAKFGWSKVHNAVHCTDLPEDCASEVGYFFVVLQ
;
A
#
# COMPACT_ATOMS: atom_id res chain seq x y z
N MET A 1 20.14 0.42 -32.63
CA MET A 1 18.84 0.18 -31.98
C MET A 1 18.73 1.22 -30.88
N THR A 2 17.78 2.14 -30.99
CA THR A 2 17.63 3.30 -30.10
C THR A 2 17.39 2.85 -28.66
N THR A 3 18.38 3.10 -27.82
CA THR A 3 18.49 2.79 -26.38
C THR A 3 17.65 3.70 -25.47
N ASP A 4 16.79 4.53 -26.05
CA ASP A 4 16.25 5.71 -25.35
C ASP A 4 14.85 5.48 -24.74
N LYS A 5 14.35 4.25 -24.81
CA LYS A 5 13.04 3.90 -24.26
C LYS A 5 12.96 2.47 -23.71
N TYR A 6 12.14 2.33 -22.69
CA TYR A 6 11.68 1.04 -22.18
C TYR A 6 10.31 0.72 -22.74
N SER A 7 10.00 -0.57 -22.92
CA SER A 7 8.71 -0.98 -23.46
C SER A 7 8.13 -2.15 -22.69
N PHE A 8 6.84 -2.05 -22.42
CA PHE A 8 6.07 -2.96 -21.58
C PHE A 8 4.82 -3.40 -22.32
N ILE A 9 4.36 -4.61 -22.03
CA ILE A 9 3.03 -5.09 -22.38
C ILE A 9 2.12 -4.71 -21.22
N ALA A 10 1.08 -3.93 -21.49
CA ALA A 10 0.09 -3.53 -20.51
C ALA A 10 -1.31 -3.90 -20.98
N GLU A 11 -2.21 -4.13 -20.05
CA GLU A 11 -3.62 -4.31 -20.31
C GLU A 11 -4.47 -3.28 -19.59
N TRP A 12 -5.62 -2.96 -20.18
CA TRP A 12 -6.65 -2.15 -19.55
C TRP A 12 -8.01 -2.75 -19.90
N TYR A 13 -8.82 -2.94 -18.85
CA TYR A 13 -10.22 -3.33 -19.00
C TYR A 13 -11.06 -2.08 -19.22
N ASP A 14 -11.70 -2.01 -20.38
CA ASP A 14 -12.60 -0.92 -20.78
C ASP A 14 -14.01 -1.28 -20.32
N ASP A 15 -14.47 -0.67 -19.21
CA ASP A 15 -15.78 -0.95 -18.61
C ASP A 15 -16.93 -0.66 -19.58
N ASP A 16 -16.83 0.44 -20.34
CA ASP A 16 -17.87 0.86 -21.28
C ASP A 16 -18.03 -0.14 -22.44
N ALA A 17 -16.91 -0.72 -22.89
CA ALA A 17 -16.89 -1.70 -23.96
C ALA A 17 -16.95 -3.16 -23.47
N ALA A 18 -16.91 -3.37 -22.15
CA ALA A 18 -16.74 -4.67 -21.49
C ALA A 18 -15.63 -5.53 -22.11
N LEU A 19 -14.49 -4.92 -22.46
CA LEU A 19 -13.41 -5.59 -23.20
C LEU A 19 -12.02 -5.25 -22.66
N THR A 20 -11.16 -6.26 -22.53
CA THR A 20 -9.73 -6.08 -22.25
C THR A 20 -8.95 -5.74 -23.53
N LYS A 21 -8.32 -4.57 -23.52
CA LYS A 21 -7.40 -4.10 -24.55
C LYS A 21 -5.97 -4.29 -24.10
N THR A 22 -5.10 -4.66 -25.02
CA THR A 22 -3.66 -4.87 -24.76
C THR A 22 -2.84 -3.86 -25.54
N PHE A 23 -1.85 -3.29 -24.86
CA PHE A 23 -1.03 -2.20 -25.35
C PHE A 23 0.45 -2.53 -25.22
N GLN A 24 1.22 -2.03 -26.17
CA GLN A 24 2.64 -1.78 -25.96
C GLN A 24 2.76 -0.36 -25.41
N LEU A 25 3.17 -0.26 -24.15
CA LEU A 25 3.48 1.00 -23.48
C LEU A 25 4.97 1.27 -23.66
N SER A 26 5.31 2.40 -24.29
CA SER A 26 6.69 2.88 -24.40
C SER A 26 6.92 4.03 -23.41
N TYR A 27 7.96 3.93 -22.58
CA TYR A 27 8.42 4.99 -21.68
C TYR A 27 9.74 5.56 -22.20
N PHE A 28 9.80 6.86 -22.46
CA PHE A 28 10.96 7.55 -23.01
C PHE A 28 11.77 8.20 -21.90
N LEU A 29 13.06 7.88 -21.81
CA LEU A 29 13.92 8.28 -20.70
C LEU A 29 14.37 9.75 -20.79
N GLU A 30 14.40 10.30 -22.00
CA GLU A 30 14.88 11.66 -22.27
C GLU A 30 13.99 12.74 -21.63
N ASP A 31 12.67 12.53 -21.65
CA ASP A 31 11.68 13.52 -21.25
C ASP A 31 10.58 12.98 -20.33
N ASN A 32 10.71 11.74 -19.85
CA ASN A 32 9.75 11.06 -18.98
C ASN A 32 8.32 11.05 -19.56
N THR A 33 8.21 10.83 -20.87
CA THR A 33 6.93 10.72 -21.56
C THR A 33 6.57 9.26 -21.85
N ILE A 34 5.29 9.02 -22.09
CA ILE A 34 4.77 7.71 -22.45
C ILE A 34 4.00 7.74 -23.77
N GLU A 35 3.94 6.58 -24.44
CA GLU A 35 3.15 6.34 -25.64
C GLU A 35 2.45 4.99 -25.52
N LEU A 36 1.19 4.89 -25.98
CA LEU A 36 0.42 3.64 -26.00
C LEU A 36 0.09 3.23 -27.43
N TYR A 37 0.46 2.01 -27.79
CA TYR A 37 0.13 1.40 -29.07
C TYR A 37 -0.71 0.15 -28.86
N GLU A 38 -1.93 0.13 -29.40
CA GLU A 38 -2.85 -1.00 -29.24
C GLU A 38 -2.41 -2.19 -30.11
N LEU A 39 -2.13 -3.33 -29.48
CA LEU A 39 -1.50 -4.48 -30.14
C LEU A 39 -2.46 -5.20 -31.09
N LYS A 40 -3.74 -5.32 -30.71
CA LYS A 40 -4.76 -6.03 -31.51
C LYS A 40 -5.10 -5.27 -32.80
N THR A 41 -5.35 -3.96 -32.70
CA THR A 41 -5.76 -3.12 -33.83
C THR A 41 -4.57 -2.55 -34.61
N ARG A 42 -3.36 -2.64 -34.04
CA ARG A 42 -2.12 -2.05 -34.58
C ARG A 42 -2.29 -0.55 -34.84
N ARG A 43 -2.87 0.16 -33.87
CA ARG A 43 -3.09 1.61 -33.94
C ARG A 43 -2.45 2.31 -32.76
N LEU A 44 -1.93 3.51 -33.03
CA LEU A 44 -1.52 4.42 -31.98
C LEU A 44 -2.75 4.86 -31.20
N PHE A 45 -2.78 4.52 -29.91
CA PHE A 45 -3.90 4.83 -29.02
C PHE A 45 -3.67 6.15 -28.29
N LEU A 46 -2.45 6.35 -27.77
CA LEU A 46 -2.04 7.58 -27.10
C LEU A 46 -0.70 8.02 -27.65
N LYS A 47 -0.66 9.23 -28.22
CA LYS A 47 0.58 9.89 -28.65
C LYS A 47 1.49 10.18 -27.46
N ARG A 48 2.78 10.41 -27.72
CA ARG A 48 3.79 10.79 -26.71
C ARG A 48 3.29 11.97 -25.86
N ILE A 49 3.05 11.72 -24.57
CA ILE A 49 2.65 12.75 -23.60
C ILE A 49 3.37 12.54 -22.27
N GLN A 50 3.51 13.61 -21.50
CA GLN A 50 3.93 13.51 -20.10
C GLN A 50 2.71 13.20 -19.24
N VAL A 51 2.84 12.22 -18.34
CA VAL A 51 1.81 11.88 -17.35
C VAL A 51 2.42 12.03 -15.97
N PRO A 52 2.08 13.09 -15.20
CA PRO A 52 2.72 13.38 -13.91
C PRO A 52 2.64 12.25 -12.88
N THR A 53 1.63 11.39 -12.99
CA THR A 53 1.38 10.25 -12.09
C THR A 53 2.18 9.00 -12.43
N VAL A 54 2.97 9.00 -13.51
CA VAL A 54 3.70 7.82 -13.97
C VAL A 54 5.20 8.11 -14.02
N ASN A 55 5.97 7.41 -13.21
CA ASN A 55 7.43 7.43 -13.23
C ASN A 55 7.97 6.04 -13.54
N LEU A 56 9.23 5.97 -13.97
CA LEU A 56 9.90 4.68 -14.25
C LEU A 56 9.89 3.73 -13.03
N GLY A 57 9.98 4.27 -11.81
CA GLY A 57 9.91 3.48 -10.57
C GLY A 57 8.58 2.74 -10.38
N ASP A 58 7.50 3.22 -11.00
CA ASP A 58 6.18 2.59 -10.91
C ASP A 58 6.03 1.45 -11.93
N MET A 59 7.00 1.31 -12.86
CA MET A 59 6.89 0.43 -14.02
C MET A 59 7.54 -0.93 -13.82
N TYR A 60 6.81 -1.82 -13.17
CA TYR A 60 7.25 -3.21 -12.94
C TYR A 60 6.15 -4.22 -13.22
N ILE A 61 6.52 -5.49 -13.42
CA ILE A 61 5.56 -6.55 -13.70
C ILE A 61 4.56 -6.69 -12.54
N GLY A 62 3.27 -6.63 -12.85
CA GLY A 62 2.17 -6.66 -11.90
C GLY A 62 1.88 -5.33 -11.20
N SER A 63 2.52 -4.23 -11.62
CA SER A 63 2.14 -2.87 -11.22
C SER A 63 0.91 -2.39 -11.98
N THR A 64 0.23 -1.40 -11.42
CA THR A 64 -0.86 -0.67 -12.07
C THR A 64 -0.40 0.77 -12.28
N LEU A 65 -0.42 1.24 -13.52
CA LEU A 65 -0.14 2.62 -13.89
C LEU A 65 -1.43 3.37 -14.12
N TYR A 66 -1.50 4.61 -13.64
CA TYR A 66 -2.69 5.46 -13.72
C TYR A 66 -2.51 6.48 -14.84
N ILE A 67 -3.01 6.15 -16.03
CA ILE A 67 -2.81 6.95 -17.25
C ILE A 67 -4.13 7.54 -17.71
N LEU A 68 -4.30 8.86 -17.53
CA LEU A 68 -5.50 9.60 -17.96
C LEU A 68 -6.80 8.93 -17.50
N SER A 69 -6.89 8.63 -16.20
CA SER A 69 -8.00 7.94 -15.54
C SER A 69 -8.26 6.50 -16.02
N ARG A 70 -7.23 5.82 -16.53
CA ARG A 70 -7.25 4.39 -16.87
C ARG A 70 -6.22 3.65 -16.03
N ASN A 71 -6.64 2.52 -15.47
CA ASN A 71 -5.79 1.62 -14.70
C ASN A 71 -5.15 0.62 -15.66
N MET A 72 -3.87 0.82 -15.96
CA MET A 72 -3.10 0.02 -16.91
C MET A 72 -2.24 -0.97 -16.15
N HIS A 73 -2.54 -2.26 -16.24
CA HIS A 73 -1.79 -3.31 -15.56
C HIS A 73 -0.59 -3.74 -16.41
N ILE A 74 0.62 -3.66 -15.88
CA ILE A 74 1.82 -4.12 -16.59
C ILE A 74 1.91 -5.65 -16.46
N LEU A 75 1.83 -6.33 -17.60
CA LEU A 75 1.87 -7.79 -17.68
C LEU A 75 3.28 -8.33 -17.88
N ASP A 76 4.05 -7.72 -18.77
CA ASP A 76 5.41 -8.19 -19.08
C ASP A 76 6.25 -7.08 -19.75
N PHE A 77 7.53 -7.34 -19.95
CA PHE A 77 8.39 -6.53 -20.80
C PHE A 77 8.11 -6.82 -22.28
N ALA A 78 7.99 -5.78 -23.10
CA ALA A 78 7.73 -5.94 -24.53
C ALA A 78 8.97 -6.32 -25.35
N ASN A 79 10.17 -6.21 -24.77
CA ASN A 79 11.42 -6.60 -25.43
C ASN A 79 12.50 -7.04 -24.44
N GLU A 80 13.49 -7.78 -24.96
CA GLU A 80 14.60 -8.34 -24.18
C GLU A 80 15.51 -7.26 -23.58
N PHE A 81 15.72 -6.14 -24.29
CA PHE A 81 16.49 -5.02 -23.78
C PHE A 81 15.90 -4.46 -22.47
N THR A 82 14.59 -4.24 -22.44
CA THR A 82 13.88 -3.76 -21.24
C THR A 82 13.94 -4.81 -20.14
N ARG A 83 13.72 -6.10 -20.47
CA ARG A 83 13.80 -7.20 -19.50
C ARG A 83 15.17 -7.28 -18.83
N SER A 84 16.26 -7.24 -19.61
CA SER A 84 17.62 -7.31 -19.10
C SER A 84 18.00 -6.05 -18.31
N SER A 85 17.51 -4.89 -18.73
CA SER A 85 17.81 -3.61 -18.07
C SER A 85 17.03 -3.41 -16.78
N LEU A 86 15.74 -3.77 -16.72
CA LEU A 86 14.86 -3.48 -15.59
C LEU A 86 14.51 -4.70 -14.72
N GLY A 87 14.70 -5.92 -15.23
CA GLY A 87 14.29 -7.14 -14.51
C GLY A 87 14.93 -7.29 -13.12
N LYS A 88 16.17 -6.80 -12.94
CA LYS A 88 16.83 -6.75 -11.62
C LYS A 88 16.52 -5.49 -10.81
N PHE A 89 16.10 -4.42 -11.47
CA PHE A 89 15.78 -3.16 -10.80
C PHE A 89 14.40 -3.16 -10.14
N MET A 90 13.53 -4.09 -10.52
CA MET A 90 12.15 -4.14 -10.05
C MET A 90 11.80 -5.52 -9.48
N GLU A 91 12.64 -6.00 -8.57
CA GLU A 91 12.41 -7.24 -7.83
C GLU A 91 11.35 -7.02 -6.74
N VAL A 92 10.64 -8.10 -6.40
CA VAL A 92 9.64 -8.14 -5.34
C VAL A 92 10.17 -8.93 -4.14
N THR A 93 9.86 -8.48 -2.93
CA THR A 93 10.12 -9.24 -1.71
C THR A 93 8.90 -9.17 -0.79
N PHE A 94 8.75 -10.18 0.07
CA PHE A 94 7.76 -10.17 1.13
C PHE A 94 8.36 -9.53 2.39
N ALA A 95 7.57 -8.69 3.04
CA ALA A 95 7.89 -8.14 4.35
C ALA A 95 6.71 -8.34 5.30
N LEU A 96 7.01 -8.70 6.54
CA LEU A 96 6.02 -8.84 7.61
C LEU A 96 6.47 -8.01 8.80
N LEU A 97 5.64 -7.07 9.23
CA LEU A 97 5.75 -6.46 10.55
C LEU A 97 4.98 -7.34 11.53
N LYS A 98 5.69 -7.80 12.56
CA LYS A 98 5.16 -8.57 13.68
C LYS A 98 4.26 -7.70 14.58
N PRO A 99 3.48 -8.28 15.50
CA PRO A 99 2.54 -7.53 16.32
C PRO A 99 3.17 -6.35 17.07
N GLU A 100 4.35 -6.54 17.67
CA GLU A 100 5.06 -5.49 18.40
C GLU A 100 5.53 -4.32 17.52
N ALA A 101 5.64 -4.53 16.21
CA ALA A 101 6.03 -3.49 15.26
C ALA A 101 4.87 -2.56 14.89
N LEU A 102 3.62 -2.94 15.18
CA LEU A 102 2.46 -2.14 14.83
C LEU A 102 2.39 -0.82 15.60
N ASP A 103 2.84 -0.80 16.85
CA ASP A 103 2.92 0.41 17.68
C ASP A 103 3.89 1.46 17.13
N ARG A 104 4.81 1.05 16.25
CA ARG A 104 5.80 1.90 15.60
C ARG A 104 5.70 1.83 14.06
N CYS A 105 4.56 1.39 13.53
CA CYS A 105 4.44 1.12 12.10
C CYS A 105 4.66 2.38 11.25
N GLY A 106 4.20 3.55 11.68
CA GLY A 106 4.43 4.81 10.95
C GLY A 106 5.91 5.10 10.69
N GLU A 107 6.74 4.97 11.72
CA GLU A 107 8.20 5.16 11.63
C GLU A 107 8.88 4.08 10.77
N ILE A 108 8.44 2.82 10.90
CA ILE A 108 8.99 1.71 10.13
C ILE A 108 8.65 1.86 8.63
N LEU A 109 7.42 2.29 8.30
CA LEU A 109 7.02 2.51 6.92
C LEU A 109 7.77 3.70 6.30
N ASP A 110 7.95 4.78 7.04
CA ASP A 110 8.80 5.91 6.61
C ASP A 110 10.25 5.46 6.37
N PHE A 111 10.79 4.61 7.26
CA PHE A 111 12.11 4.02 7.09
C PHE A 111 12.22 3.16 5.82
N ILE A 112 11.21 2.35 5.52
CA ILE A 112 11.13 1.53 4.29
C ILE A 112 11.15 2.43 3.05
N MET A 113 10.33 3.48 3.02
CA MET A 113 10.24 4.40 1.88
C MET A 113 11.54 5.21 1.69
N LYS A 114 12.16 5.67 2.78
CA LYS A 114 13.48 6.35 2.75
C LYS A 114 14.58 5.46 2.16
N ASN A 115 14.51 4.15 2.41
CA ASN A 115 15.38 3.13 1.81
C ASN A 115 14.97 2.73 0.37
N LYS A 116 14.17 3.57 -0.31
CA LYS A 116 13.83 3.43 -1.74
C LYS A 116 13.12 2.11 -2.06
N PHE A 117 12.26 1.66 -1.16
CA PHE A 117 11.28 0.62 -1.45
C PHE A 117 9.93 1.25 -1.78
N ILE A 118 9.24 0.65 -2.74
CA ILE A 118 7.83 0.93 -3.03
C ILE A 118 7.01 -0.12 -2.29
N ILE A 119 6.03 0.32 -1.51
CA ILE A 119 5.04 -0.57 -0.89
C ILE A 119 3.94 -0.80 -1.91
N ALA A 120 4.00 -1.93 -2.61
CA ALA A 120 3.08 -2.25 -3.70
C ALA A 120 1.72 -2.81 -3.22
N LYS A 121 1.74 -3.50 -2.08
CA LYS A 121 0.54 -3.98 -1.37
C LYS A 121 0.84 -3.97 0.12
N MET A 122 -0.18 -3.73 0.93
CA MET A 122 -0.12 -3.96 2.38
C MET A 122 -1.48 -4.38 2.91
N LYS A 123 -1.49 -5.28 3.89
CA LYS A 123 -2.70 -5.77 4.55
C LYS A 123 -2.37 -6.18 5.99
N MET A 124 -3.12 -5.64 6.94
CA MET A 124 -3.11 -6.09 8.33
C MET A 124 -4.00 -7.33 8.44
N VAL A 125 -3.46 -8.41 9.01
CA VAL A 125 -4.08 -9.72 9.02
C VAL A 125 -3.94 -10.40 10.37
N CYS A 126 -4.94 -11.22 10.70
CA CYS A 126 -4.84 -12.22 11.76
C CYS A 126 -4.58 -13.58 11.13
N MET A 127 -3.46 -14.22 11.49
CA MET A 127 -3.09 -15.53 10.95
C MET A 127 -3.57 -16.66 11.84
N GLU A 128 -4.24 -17.65 11.25
CA GLU A 128 -4.34 -18.98 11.84
C GLU A 128 -2.99 -19.72 11.86
N LYS A 129 -2.90 -20.75 12.72
CA LYS A 129 -1.69 -21.58 12.87
C LYS A 129 -1.26 -22.25 11.56
N SER A 130 -2.21 -22.62 10.70
CA SER A 130 -1.95 -23.16 9.35
C SER A 130 -1.13 -22.20 8.49
N HIS A 131 -1.52 -20.93 8.41
CA HIS A 131 -0.78 -19.91 7.65
C HIS A 131 0.64 -19.71 8.16
N ILE A 132 0.83 -19.76 9.48
CA ILE A 132 2.15 -19.63 10.11
C ILE A 132 3.02 -20.85 9.74
N LEU A 133 2.47 -22.07 9.79
CA LEU A 133 3.20 -23.27 9.38
C LEU A 133 3.60 -23.22 7.90
N ASP A 134 2.74 -22.69 7.03
CA ASP A 134 3.05 -22.52 5.61
C ASP A 134 4.13 -21.44 5.37
N LEU A 135 4.06 -20.33 6.11
CA LEU A 135 5.06 -19.27 6.07
C LEU A 135 6.43 -19.79 6.52
N TYR A 136 6.49 -20.57 7.59
CA TYR A 136 7.72 -21.12 8.16
C TYR A 136 7.97 -22.59 7.79
N ARG A 137 7.48 -23.05 6.63
CA ARG A 137 7.51 -24.47 6.23
C ARG A 137 8.89 -25.14 6.31
N GLU A 138 9.97 -24.38 6.08
CA GLU A 138 11.35 -24.88 6.12
C GLU A 138 11.93 -24.92 7.55
N HIS A 139 11.17 -24.40 8.52
CA HIS A 139 11.58 -24.22 9.91
C HIS A 139 10.57 -24.82 10.91
N VAL A 140 9.64 -25.66 10.44
CA VAL A 140 8.60 -26.28 11.29
C VAL A 140 9.21 -27.15 12.39
N ASP A 141 10.38 -27.77 12.16
CA ASP A 141 11.04 -28.61 13.16
C ASP A 141 11.90 -27.80 14.16
N LYS A 142 11.92 -26.47 14.07
CA LYS A 142 12.74 -25.64 14.95
C LYS A 142 12.01 -25.35 16.25
N VAL A 143 12.76 -25.38 17.37
CA VAL A 143 12.22 -25.17 18.73
C VAL A 143 11.44 -23.85 18.88
N PHE A 144 11.82 -22.81 18.14
CA PHE A 144 11.17 -21.49 18.20
C PHE A 144 9.78 -21.46 17.53
N ILE A 145 9.39 -22.47 16.74
CA ILE A 145 8.13 -22.45 15.99
C ILE A 145 6.92 -22.35 16.93
N GLY A 146 6.99 -22.99 18.11
CA GLY A 146 5.91 -22.96 19.10
C GLY A 146 5.57 -21.54 19.54
N PHE A 147 6.60 -20.72 19.79
CA PHE A 147 6.43 -19.31 20.10
C PHE A 147 5.79 -18.55 18.92
N LEU A 148 6.27 -18.78 17.69
CA LEU A 148 5.72 -18.09 16.51
C LEU A 148 4.24 -18.43 16.26
N LEU A 149 3.84 -19.68 16.52
CA LEU A 149 2.45 -20.14 16.37
C LEU A 149 1.48 -19.47 17.33
N ASP A 150 1.94 -19.02 18.50
CA ASP A 150 1.10 -18.28 19.43
C ASP A 150 1.23 -16.77 19.18
N HIS A 151 2.45 -16.28 18.96
CA HIS A 151 2.75 -14.86 18.80
C HIS A 151 2.12 -14.25 17.54
N LEU A 152 2.24 -14.93 16.39
CA LEU A 152 1.79 -14.40 15.09
C LEU A 152 0.29 -14.60 14.84
N THR A 153 -0.46 -15.15 15.80
CA THR A 153 -1.93 -15.14 15.73
C THR A 153 -2.53 -13.77 16.04
N SER A 154 -1.73 -12.89 16.68
CA SER A 154 -2.06 -11.48 16.83
C SER A 154 -1.90 -10.73 15.50
N PRO A 155 -2.57 -9.56 15.33
CA PRO A 155 -2.50 -8.80 14.09
C PRO A 155 -1.06 -8.52 13.65
N CYS A 156 -0.78 -8.77 12.38
CA CYS A 156 0.50 -8.49 11.72
C CYS A 156 0.26 -7.69 10.45
N LEU A 157 1.24 -6.91 10.00
CA LEU A 157 1.15 -6.18 8.73
C LEU A 157 2.00 -6.85 7.66
N ALA A 158 1.35 -7.54 6.74
CA ALA A 158 1.97 -8.13 5.56
C ALA A 158 2.12 -7.08 4.46
N MET A 159 3.24 -7.11 3.74
CA MET A 159 3.54 -6.16 2.68
C MET A 159 4.27 -6.82 1.51
N LYS A 160 3.98 -6.31 0.31
CA LYS A 160 4.76 -6.54 -0.91
C LYS A 160 5.65 -5.32 -1.14
N LEU A 161 6.96 -5.50 -1.01
CA LEU A 161 7.93 -4.45 -1.30
C LEU A 161 8.53 -4.64 -2.68
N VAL A 162 8.74 -3.54 -3.39
CA VAL A 162 9.34 -3.51 -4.72
C VAL A 162 10.55 -2.60 -4.72
N GLY A 163 11.60 -3.03 -5.42
CA GLY A 163 12.73 -2.18 -5.73
C GLY A 163 13.89 -2.97 -6.31
N LYS A 164 15.02 -2.29 -6.50
CA LYS A 164 16.23 -2.92 -7.03
C LYS A 164 16.74 -3.98 -6.06
N ASP A 165 17.09 -5.17 -6.53
CA ASP A 165 17.66 -6.23 -5.69
C ASP A 165 16.88 -6.44 -4.37
N ALA A 166 15.53 -6.41 -4.44
CA ALA A 166 14.66 -6.14 -3.29
C ALA A 166 14.84 -7.13 -2.14
N VAL A 167 15.00 -8.43 -2.41
CA VAL A 167 15.23 -9.44 -1.37
C VAL A 167 16.55 -9.19 -0.64
N ALA A 168 17.64 -9.00 -1.39
CA ALA A 168 18.96 -8.78 -0.81
C ALA A 168 19.01 -7.47 -0.01
N ARG A 169 18.51 -6.37 -0.58
CA ARG A 169 18.45 -5.08 0.12
C ARG A 169 17.53 -5.12 1.33
N TRP A 170 16.39 -5.79 1.26
CA TRP A 170 15.48 -5.84 2.41
C TRP A 170 16.15 -6.55 3.59
N ARG A 171 16.91 -7.62 3.31
CA ARG A 171 17.73 -8.31 4.34
C ARG A 171 18.81 -7.42 4.96
N GLU A 172 19.45 -6.57 4.17
CA GLU A 172 20.43 -5.59 4.66
C GLU A 172 19.73 -4.54 5.55
N VAL A 173 18.62 -3.99 5.08
CA VAL A 173 17.84 -2.95 5.77
C VAL A 173 17.25 -3.44 7.10
N ILE A 174 16.79 -4.70 7.18
CA ILE A 174 16.30 -5.27 8.45
C ILE A 174 17.43 -5.70 9.39
N GLY A 175 18.61 -6.03 8.88
CA GLY A 175 19.77 -6.46 9.66
C GLY A 175 19.67 -7.90 10.22
N PRO A 176 20.68 -8.36 10.97
CA PRO A 176 20.72 -9.69 11.59
C PRO A 176 19.48 -10.02 12.44
N THR A 177 19.09 -11.30 12.49
CA THR A 177 17.88 -11.77 13.23
C THR A 177 17.88 -11.40 14.71
N ASP A 178 19.05 -11.42 15.34
CA ASP A 178 19.25 -11.01 16.73
C ASP A 178 19.51 -9.50 16.80
N PRO A 179 18.63 -8.71 17.45
CA PRO A 179 18.82 -7.27 17.63
C PRO A 179 20.13 -6.87 18.29
N GLU A 180 20.69 -7.67 19.21
CA GLU A 180 21.98 -7.35 19.83
C GLU A 180 23.13 -7.45 18.84
N LYS A 181 23.07 -8.45 17.96
CA LYS A 181 24.02 -8.59 16.86
C LYS A 181 23.81 -7.48 15.82
N ALA A 182 22.56 -7.15 15.52
CA ALA A 182 22.22 -6.06 14.61
C ALA A 182 22.78 -4.72 15.11
N ARG A 183 22.67 -4.40 16.40
CA ARG A 183 23.26 -3.18 16.99
C ARG A 183 24.78 -3.07 16.82
N LYS A 184 25.49 -4.20 16.69
CA LYS A 184 26.95 -4.24 16.50
C LYS A 184 27.36 -4.18 15.03
N GLU A 185 26.67 -4.94 14.17
CA GLU A 185 27.05 -5.12 12.76
C GLU A 185 26.37 -4.12 11.82
N SER A 186 25.18 -3.64 12.17
CA SER A 186 24.35 -2.78 11.32
C SER A 186 23.46 -1.88 12.22
N PRO A 187 24.06 -0.91 12.93
CA PRO A 187 23.38 -0.13 13.98
C PRO A 187 22.17 0.65 13.48
N ASP A 188 22.14 1.00 12.19
CA ASP A 188 21.03 1.72 11.56
C ASP A 188 19.90 0.81 11.04
N SER A 189 20.05 -0.52 11.16
CA SER A 189 19.05 -1.48 10.68
C SER A 189 17.77 -1.48 11.52
N LEU A 190 16.63 -1.90 10.94
CA LEU A 190 15.35 -1.92 11.65
C LEU A 190 15.41 -2.76 12.94
N ARG A 191 16.07 -3.93 12.90
CA ARG A 191 16.20 -4.78 14.09
C ARG A 191 17.11 -4.16 15.16
N ALA A 192 18.12 -3.39 14.76
CA ALA A 192 18.98 -2.69 15.72
C ALA A 192 18.22 -1.55 16.43
N CYS A 193 17.47 -0.75 15.64
CA CYS A 193 16.76 0.44 16.11
C CYS A 193 15.52 0.10 16.95
N PHE A 194 14.76 -0.93 16.56
CA PHE A 194 13.45 -1.21 17.13
C PHE A 194 13.35 -2.57 17.82
N GLY A 195 14.26 -3.50 17.53
CA GLY A 195 14.23 -4.86 18.07
C GLY A 195 14.65 -4.95 19.53
N LYS A 196 13.89 -5.74 20.30
CA LYS A 196 14.17 -5.98 21.73
C LYS A 196 15.08 -7.18 21.92
N ASP A 197 14.69 -8.33 21.38
CA ASP A 197 15.38 -9.61 21.49
C ASP A 197 15.11 -10.50 20.25
N ILE A 198 15.67 -11.71 20.22
CA ILE A 198 15.57 -12.61 19.06
C ILE A 198 14.12 -13.03 18.73
N GLN A 199 13.22 -13.08 19.72
CA GLN A 199 11.82 -13.43 19.54
C GLN A 199 11.03 -12.19 19.05
N HIS A 200 11.35 -11.03 19.62
CA HIS A 200 10.73 -9.72 19.36
C HIS A 200 11.65 -8.83 18.50
N ASN A 201 11.90 -9.30 17.27
CA ASN A 201 12.77 -8.62 16.32
C ASN A 201 12.00 -7.76 15.30
N MET A 202 10.73 -7.45 15.56
CA MET A 202 9.87 -6.50 14.81
C MET A 202 9.48 -6.93 13.39
N VAL A 203 10.43 -7.36 12.57
CA VAL A 203 10.23 -7.52 11.11
C VAL A 203 10.83 -8.82 10.58
N GLN A 204 10.21 -9.34 9.51
CA GLN A 204 10.68 -10.46 8.72
C GLN A 204 10.75 -10.11 7.23
N GLY A 205 11.66 -10.77 6.53
CA GLY A 205 11.81 -10.72 5.08
C GLY A 205 12.24 -12.08 4.53
N SER A 206 11.90 -12.33 3.27
CA SER A 206 12.26 -13.55 2.55
C SER A 206 13.77 -13.72 2.39
N GLN A 207 14.22 -14.97 2.26
CA GLN A 207 15.63 -15.29 2.04
C GLN A 207 16.01 -15.36 0.56
N SER A 208 15.05 -15.66 -0.33
CA SER A 208 15.21 -15.77 -1.78
C SER A 208 13.98 -15.25 -2.54
N GLN A 209 14.10 -15.13 -3.87
CA GLN A 209 12.97 -14.73 -4.72
C GLN A 209 11.86 -15.79 -4.77
N GLU A 210 12.24 -17.06 -4.76
CA GLU A 210 11.31 -18.19 -4.75
C GLU A 210 10.48 -18.19 -3.47
N GLU A 211 11.15 -17.94 -2.33
CA GLU A 211 10.49 -17.78 -1.05
C GLU A 211 9.57 -16.56 -1.05
N ALA A 212 10.06 -15.39 -1.50
CA ALA A 212 9.25 -14.19 -1.60
C ALA A 212 7.95 -14.40 -2.41
N LYS A 213 8.03 -15.07 -3.56
CA LYS A 213 6.85 -15.38 -4.39
C LYS A 213 5.86 -16.28 -3.65
N ARG A 214 6.36 -17.33 -2.97
CA ARG A 214 5.53 -18.26 -2.20
C ARG A 214 4.85 -17.55 -1.04
N GLU A 215 5.60 -16.77 -0.28
CA GLU A 215 5.07 -16.01 0.87
C GLU A 215 4.04 -14.98 0.41
N LEU A 216 4.33 -14.22 -0.66
CA LEU A 216 3.37 -13.29 -1.24
C LEU A 216 2.06 -13.96 -1.67
N GLU A 217 2.11 -15.19 -2.19
CA GLU A 217 0.92 -15.94 -2.59
C GLU A 217 0.05 -16.37 -1.39
N ILE A 218 0.61 -16.47 -0.18
CA ILE A 218 -0.17 -16.74 1.04
C ILE A 218 -1.01 -15.51 1.42
N PHE A 219 -0.43 -14.30 1.34
CA PHE A 219 -1.06 -13.08 1.84
C PHE A 219 -1.80 -12.26 0.77
N PHE A 220 -1.38 -12.37 -0.48
CA PHE A 220 -1.92 -11.61 -1.61
C PHE A 220 -2.19 -12.52 -2.83
N PRO A 221 -2.92 -13.63 -2.66
CA PRO A 221 -3.23 -14.53 -3.76
C PRO A 221 -4.05 -13.83 -4.85
N THR A 222 -3.92 -14.33 -6.09
CA THR A 222 -4.71 -13.84 -7.23
C THR A 222 -5.83 -14.79 -7.65
N CYS A 223 -5.88 -16.00 -7.09
CA CYS A 223 -6.90 -17.01 -7.38
C CYS A 223 -7.99 -17.03 -6.29
N GLU A 224 -9.26 -17.05 -6.69
CA GLU A 224 -10.43 -17.07 -5.79
C GLU A 224 -10.34 -18.15 -4.69
N GLU A 225 -9.96 -19.37 -5.05
CA GLU A 225 -9.82 -20.48 -4.10
C GLU A 225 -8.81 -20.18 -2.99
N ARG A 226 -7.70 -19.50 -3.35
CA ARG A 226 -6.65 -19.11 -2.41
C ARG A 226 -7.05 -17.88 -1.60
N ILE A 227 -7.84 -16.98 -2.16
CA ILE A 227 -8.37 -15.81 -1.44
C ILE A 227 -9.24 -16.25 -0.25
N MET A 228 -10.05 -17.30 -0.42
CA MET A 228 -10.92 -17.83 0.64
C MET A 228 -10.16 -18.40 1.85
N VAL A 229 -8.93 -18.86 1.63
CA VAL A 229 -8.05 -19.43 2.67
C VAL A 229 -6.88 -18.51 3.02
N ALA A 230 -6.88 -17.26 2.52
CA ALA A 230 -5.86 -16.30 2.88
C ALA A 230 -6.11 -15.76 4.30
N PRO A 231 -5.06 -15.28 4.99
CA PRO A 231 -5.21 -14.59 6.26
C PRO A 231 -6.22 -13.43 6.16
N LYS A 232 -7.22 -13.45 7.05
CA LYS A 232 -8.32 -12.49 7.05
C LYS A 232 -7.89 -11.16 7.67
N THR A 233 -8.59 -10.09 7.29
CA THR A 233 -8.44 -8.77 7.93
C THR A 233 -8.70 -8.87 9.44
N SER A 234 -8.00 -8.03 10.20
CA SER A 234 -8.20 -7.87 11.65
C SER A 234 -9.33 -6.89 12.01
N ALA A 235 -10.17 -6.52 11.03
CA ALA A 235 -11.19 -5.50 11.21
C ALA A 235 -12.30 -5.91 12.18
N LEU A 236 -12.81 -4.96 12.97
CA LEU A 236 -13.84 -5.20 14.00
C LEU A 236 -15.22 -4.64 13.61
N LEU A 237 -15.27 -3.52 12.89
CA LEU A 237 -16.48 -2.81 12.43
C LEU A 237 -17.35 -2.21 13.55
N GLU A 238 -16.94 -2.32 14.82
CA GLU A 238 -17.72 -1.89 15.98
C GLU A 238 -17.00 -0.80 16.78
N ASN A 239 -17.68 0.34 17.01
CA ASN A 239 -17.14 1.51 17.73
C ASN A 239 -15.83 2.06 17.14
N THR A 240 -15.61 1.82 15.86
CA THR A 240 -14.45 2.27 15.09
C THR A 240 -14.83 3.37 14.11
N THR A 241 -13.84 3.96 13.45
CA THR A 241 -14.04 4.94 12.38
C THR A 241 -13.05 4.69 11.25
N LEU A 242 -13.39 5.13 10.04
CA LEU A 242 -12.53 5.02 8.88
C LEU A 242 -11.59 6.24 8.79
N CYS A 243 -10.30 5.96 8.64
CA CYS A 243 -9.33 6.88 8.08
C CYS A 243 -8.89 6.36 6.71
N LEU A 244 -9.08 7.16 5.67
CA LEU A 244 -8.60 6.84 4.33
C LEU A 244 -7.49 7.82 3.93
N VAL A 245 -6.26 7.34 3.91
CA VAL A 245 -5.11 8.10 3.39
C VAL A 245 -5.19 8.09 1.87
N LYS A 246 -5.33 9.28 1.28
CA LYS A 246 -5.63 9.47 -0.14
C LYS A 246 -4.40 9.23 -1.03
N PRO A 247 -4.61 8.95 -2.33
CA PRO A 247 -3.52 8.61 -3.24
C PRO A 247 -2.38 9.62 -3.32
N HIS A 248 -2.63 10.93 -3.37
CA HIS A 248 -1.54 11.91 -3.34
C HIS A 248 -0.68 11.79 -2.07
N ALA A 249 -1.28 11.60 -0.89
CA ALA A 249 -0.52 11.49 0.36
C ALA A 249 0.30 10.20 0.41
N VAL A 250 -0.22 9.09 -0.14
CA VAL A 250 0.54 7.84 -0.27
C VAL A 250 1.73 8.04 -1.23
N ARG A 251 1.47 8.61 -2.41
CA ARG A 251 2.49 8.89 -3.44
C ARG A 251 3.59 9.83 -2.94
N ASP A 252 3.22 10.85 -2.18
CA ASP A 252 4.13 11.84 -1.63
C ASP A 252 4.91 11.30 -0.41
N GLY A 253 4.73 10.02 -0.05
CA GLY A 253 5.44 9.34 1.03
C GLY A 253 4.98 9.73 2.44
N LEU A 254 3.80 10.33 2.57
CA LEU A 254 3.30 10.88 3.83
C LEU A 254 2.61 9.83 4.72
N LEU A 255 2.37 8.62 4.20
CA LEU A 255 1.66 7.54 4.93
C LEU A 255 2.27 7.27 6.32
N GLY A 256 3.60 7.12 6.40
CA GLY A 256 4.29 6.85 7.65
C GLY A 256 4.08 7.98 8.68
N LEU A 257 4.16 9.24 8.23
CA LEU A 257 3.97 10.41 9.08
C LEU A 257 2.53 10.54 9.59
N VAL A 258 1.54 10.28 8.73
CA VAL A 258 0.12 10.26 9.11
C VAL A 258 -0.13 9.20 10.19
N LEU A 259 0.37 7.98 9.99
CA LEU A 259 0.23 6.87 10.94
C LEU A 259 0.92 7.18 12.28
N SER A 260 2.14 7.74 12.25
CA SER A 260 2.83 8.17 13.47
C SER A 260 2.02 9.19 14.26
N GLU A 261 1.33 10.11 13.58
CA GLU A 261 0.55 11.14 14.24
C GLU A 261 -0.75 10.61 14.85
N ILE A 262 -1.39 9.64 14.18
CA ILE A 262 -2.54 8.89 14.70
C ILE A 262 -2.14 8.12 15.97
N LEU A 263 -1.04 7.37 15.92
CA LEU A 263 -0.56 6.57 17.05
C LEU A 263 -0.12 7.46 18.24
N ARG A 264 0.54 8.59 17.97
CA ARG A 264 0.92 9.57 19.01
C ARG A 264 -0.28 10.16 19.74
N LYS A 265 -1.44 10.20 19.08
CA LYS A 265 -2.72 10.65 19.65
C LYS A 265 -3.51 9.50 20.29
N ASN A 266 -2.85 8.38 20.59
CA ASN A 266 -3.38 7.23 21.34
C ASN A 266 -4.50 6.47 20.62
N PHE A 267 -4.67 6.66 19.31
CA PHE A 267 -5.52 5.78 18.51
C PHE A 267 -4.83 4.43 18.31
N GLN A 268 -5.62 3.37 18.31
CA GLN A 268 -5.20 2.03 17.99
C GLN A 268 -5.67 1.68 16.58
N ILE A 269 -4.77 1.16 15.76
CA ILE A 269 -5.09 0.66 14.42
C ILE A 269 -5.62 -0.76 14.57
N ARG A 270 -6.87 -0.99 14.16
CA ARG A 270 -7.50 -2.32 14.19
C ARG A 270 -7.34 -3.07 12.89
N ALA A 271 -7.40 -2.37 11.76
CA ALA A 271 -7.12 -2.91 10.45
C ALA A 271 -6.49 -1.84 9.55
N MET A 272 -5.72 -2.28 8.56
CA MET A 272 -5.11 -1.40 7.57
C MET A 272 -4.92 -2.17 6.28
N GLN A 273 -5.34 -1.62 5.15
CA GLN A 273 -5.13 -2.24 3.85
C GLN A 273 -5.00 -1.17 2.75
N MET A 274 -4.15 -1.46 1.78
CA MET A 274 -4.01 -0.65 0.57
C MET A 274 -4.96 -1.13 -0.53
N PHE A 275 -5.65 -0.19 -1.16
CA PHE A 275 -6.65 -0.42 -2.19
C PHE A 275 -6.34 0.41 -3.43
N ASN A 276 -6.61 -0.18 -4.59
CA ASN A 276 -6.62 0.52 -5.86
C ASN A 276 -8.09 0.65 -6.29
N MET A 277 -8.64 1.86 -6.16
CA MET A 277 -10.06 2.06 -6.43
C MET A 277 -10.35 2.01 -7.93
N VAL A 278 -11.51 1.46 -8.27
CA VAL A 278 -12.12 1.57 -9.59
C VAL A 278 -13.21 2.65 -9.57
N ARG A 279 -13.60 3.15 -10.74
CA ARG A 279 -14.54 4.27 -10.85
C ARG A 279 -15.85 4.01 -10.12
N ALA A 280 -16.46 2.84 -10.35
CA ALA A 280 -17.71 2.46 -9.71
C ALA A 280 -17.58 2.49 -8.18
N GLY A 281 -16.53 1.88 -7.62
CA GLY A 281 -16.34 1.83 -6.18
C GLY A 281 -16.00 3.20 -5.55
N ALA A 282 -15.23 4.04 -6.25
CA ALA A 282 -14.95 5.40 -5.77
C ALA A 282 -16.21 6.29 -5.80
N GLN A 283 -17.09 6.12 -6.78
CA GLN A 283 -18.37 6.85 -6.86
C GLN A 283 -19.35 6.41 -5.78
N GLU A 284 -19.49 5.10 -5.58
CA GLU A 284 -20.33 4.52 -4.52
C GLU A 284 -19.86 5.00 -3.15
N PHE A 285 -18.56 4.93 -2.86
CA PHE A 285 -18.00 5.39 -1.59
C PHE A 285 -18.31 6.86 -1.29
N TYR A 286 -18.23 7.75 -2.30
CA TYR A 286 -18.50 9.17 -2.13
C TYR A 286 -19.92 9.60 -2.48
N GLU A 287 -20.85 8.67 -2.72
CA GLU A 287 -22.19 8.98 -3.26
C GLU A 287 -22.93 10.03 -2.39
N VAL A 288 -22.76 9.95 -1.08
CA VAL A 288 -23.36 10.89 -0.11
C VAL A 288 -22.95 12.35 -0.31
N TYR A 289 -21.82 12.60 -0.99
CA TYR A 289 -21.33 13.95 -1.30
C TYR A 289 -21.82 14.46 -2.66
N ASN A 290 -22.45 13.62 -3.47
CA ASN A 290 -22.90 13.99 -4.80
C ASN A 290 -24.02 15.05 -4.71
N GLY A 291 -23.80 16.21 -5.34
CA GLY A 291 -24.70 17.36 -5.25
C GLY A 291 -24.61 18.15 -3.94
N VAL A 292 -23.87 17.67 -2.94
CA VAL A 292 -23.62 18.38 -1.67
C VAL A 292 -22.39 19.27 -1.76
N VAL A 293 -21.31 18.77 -2.39
CA VAL A 293 -20.06 19.50 -2.55
C VAL A 293 -19.71 19.69 -4.03
N PRO A 294 -19.20 20.87 -4.46
CA PRO A 294 -18.82 21.11 -5.85
C PRO A 294 -17.69 20.18 -6.34
N GLU A 295 -16.81 19.75 -5.44
CA GLU A 295 -15.61 18.97 -5.78
C GLU A 295 -15.87 17.47 -5.93
N PHE A 296 -17.12 17.01 -5.91
CA PHE A 296 -17.46 15.58 -5.91
C PHE A 296 -16.74 14.79 -7.01
N PHE A 297 -16.78 15.26 -8.27
CA PHE A 297 -16.12 14.59 -9.38
C PHE A 297 -14.60 14.55 -9.24
N ASP A 298 -14.00 15.62 -8.71
CA ASP A 298 -12.56 15.69 -8.49
C ASP A 298 -12.11 14.80 -7.32
N MET A 299 -12.93 14.67 -6.27
CA MET A 299 -12.71 13.72 -5.18
C MET A 299 -12.70 12.27 -5.66
N VAL A 300 -13.69 11.90 -6.49
CA VAL A 300 -13.75 10.59 -7.11
C VAL A 300 -12.52 10.37 -7.98
N ASN A 301 -12.18 11.33 -8.84
CA ASN A 301 -11.02 11.22 -9.72
C ASN A 301 -9.71 11.06 -8.93
N GLU A 302 -9.53 11.77 -7.81
CA GLU A 302 -8.34 11.63 -6.96
C GLU A 302 -8.17 10.19 -6.44
N LEU A 303 -9.25 9.51 -6.04
CA LEU A 303 -9.16 8.09 -5.64
C LEU A 303 -8.76 7.14 -6.77
N LEU A 304 -8.92 7.57 -8.03
CA LEU A 304 -8.54 6.80 -9.21
C LEU A 304 -7.11 7.08 -9.68
N LEU A 305 -6.36 7.99 -9.03
CA LEU A 305 -5.01 8.37 -9.46
C LEU A 305 -3.90 7.55 -8.80
N GLY A 306 -4.22 6.64 -7.89
CA GLY A 306 -3.23 5.87 -7.17
C GLY A 306 -3.81 4.95 -6.09
N PRO A 307 -2.92 4.24 -5.35
CA PRO A 307 -3.32 3.48 -4.19
C PRO A 307 -3.74 4.40 -3.05
N CYS A 308 -4.84 4.08 -2.37
CA CYS A 308 -5.21 4.66 -1.08
C CYS A 308 -5.02 3.62 0.04
N VAL A 309 -4.89 4.08 1.29
CA VAL A 309 -4.78 3.18 2.45
C VAL A 309 -5.95 3.43 3.39
N ALA A 310 -6.84 2.44 3.49
CA ALA A 310 -7.94 2.45 4.45
C ALA A 310 -7.44 1.89 5.78
N ILE A 311 -7.80 2.57 6.87
CA ILE A 311 -7.36 2.26 8.22
C ILE A 311 -8.59 2.31 9.12
N GLU A 312 -8.86 1.22 9.82
CA GLU A 312 -9.84 1.19 10.89
C GLU A 312 -9.18 1.61 12.19
N LEU A 313 -9.73 2.64 12.83
CA LEU A 313 -9.21 3.20 14.06
C LEU A 313 -10.18 2.99 15.22
N ILE A 314 -9.64 2.83 16.42
CA ILE A 314 -10.38 2.90 17.69
C ILE A 314 -9.62 3.77 18.69
N HIS A 315 -10.33 4.54 19.50
CA HIS A 315 -9.76 5.26 20.62
C HIS A 315 -10.11 4.55 21.93
N PRO A 316 -9.16 4.24 22.83
CA PRO A 316 -9.41 3.44 24.03
C PRO A 316 -10.41 4.09 25.01
N ASP A 317 -10.42 5.41 25.10
CA ASP A 317 -11.35 6.18 25.95
C ASP A 317 -12.79 6.24 25.40
N GLY A 318 -13.09 5.61 24.26
CA GLY A 318 -14.36 5.75 23.55
C GLY A 318 -14.47 7.03 22.73
N ASP A 319 -15.65 7.21 22.10
CA ASP A 319 -15.98 8.32 21.19
C ASP A 319 -14.96 8.50 20.06
N THR A 320 -14.58 7.37 19.46
CA THR A 320 -13.54 7.29 18.42
C THR A 320 -13.78 8.28 17.28
N HIS A 321 -15.02 8.37 16.80
CA HIS A 321 -15.40 9.21 15.66
C HIS A 321 -15.11 10.69 15.92
N THR A 322 -15.67 11.25 17.00
CA THR A 322 -15.53 12.69 17.31
C THR A 322 -14.06 13.06 17.48
N LYS A 323 -13.32 12.27 18.28
CA LYS A 323 -11.89 12.49 18.51
C LYS A 323 -11.08 12.42 17.22
N PHE A 324 -11.43 11.49 16.32
CA PHE A 324 -10.71 11.37 15.06
C PHE A 324 -11.03 12.51 14.10
N ARG A 325 -12.26 13.03 14.11
CA ARG A 325 -12.63 14.25 13.38
C ARG A 325 -11.86 15.47 13.87
N GLU A 326 -11.72 15.62 15.19
CA GLU A 326 -10.89 16.69 15.80
C GLU A 326 -9.41 16.56 15.41
N LEU A 327 -8.86 15.34 15.40
CA LEU A 327 -7.49 15.11 14.92
C LEU A 327 -7.34 15.43 13.43
N THR A 328 -8.36 15.13 12.64
CA THR A 328 -8.33 15.31 11.18
C THR A 328 -8.43 16.79 10.79
N GLY A 329 -9.26 17.55 11.51
CA GLY A 329 -9.51 18.97 11.28
C GLY A 329 -10.40 19.30 10.07
N PRO A 330 -10.58 20.61 9.79
CA PRO A 330 -11.45 21.09 8.72
C PRO A 330 -11.14 20.47 7.34
N ARG A 331 -12.18 20.25 6.53
CA ARG A 331 -12.06 19.62 5.20
C ARG A 331 -11.10 20.36 4.26
N ASP A 332 -11.08 21.68 4.35
CA ASP A 332 -10.20 22.56 3.58
C ASP A 332 -8.86 22.75 4.33
N PRO A 333 -7.73 22.29 3.75
CA PRO A 333 -6.42 22.46 4.37
C PRO A 333 -6.02 23.91 4.65
N GLU A 334 -6.48 24.89 3.87
CA GLU A 334 -6.18 26.31 4.12
C GLU A 334 -6.87 26.76 5.41
N VAL A 335 -8.14 26.41 5.57
CA VAL A 335 -8.90 26.68 6.80
C VAL A 335 -8.33 25.91 7.98
N ALA A 336 -7.93 24.65 7.76
CA ALA A 336 -7.32 23.83 8.79
C ALA A 336 -6.00 24.43 9.29
N LYS A 337 -5.16 25.00 8.42
CA LYS A 337 -3.89 25.65 8.82
C LYS A 337 -4.12 26.86 9.73
N GLU A 338 -5.20 27.61 9.51
CA GLU A 338 -5.53 28.78 10.31
C GLU A 338 -6.20 28.41 11.65
N LEU A 339 -7.15 27.48 11.64
CA LEU A 339 -7.96 27.15 12.83
C LEU A 339 -7.32 26.06 13.69
N GLU A 340 -6.71 25.05 13.06
CA GLU A 340 -6.23 23.82 13.68
C GLU A 340 -4.92 23.36 13.03
N PRO A 341 -3.81 24.12 13.18
CA PRO A 341 -2.55 23.88 12.47
C PRO A 341 -1.91 22.52 12.77
N ASP A 342 -2.30 21.91 13.90
CA ASP A 342 -1.85 20.60 14.30
C ASP A 342 -2.64 19.43 13.70
N SER A 343 -3.73 19.70 12.99
CA SER A 343 -4.58 18.67 12.39
C SER A 343 -3.89 17.97 11.21
N LEU A 344 -4.33 16.75 10.89
CA LEU A 344 -3.79 15.97 9.78
C LEU A 344 -3.95 16.70 8.44
N ARG A 345 -5.12 17.31 8.19
CA ARG A 345 -5.38 18.04 6.94
C ARG A 345 -4.54 19.31 6.84
N ALA A 346 -4.28 20.02 7.94
CA ALA A 346 -3.41 21.18 7.95
C ALA A 346 -1.95 20.81 7.61
N LYS A 347 -1.44 19.72 8.21
CA LYS A 347 -0.05 19.28 8.05
C LYS A 347 0.25 18.68 6.68
N PHE A 348 -0.67 17.87 6.16
CA PHE A 348 -0.39 17.01 5.00
C PHE A 348 -1.22 17.36 3.76
N GLY A 349 -2.25 18.19 3.90
CA GLY A 349 -3.10 18.64 2.81
C GLY A 349 -2.66 19.97 2.19
N TRP A 350 -3.04 20.16 0.93
CA TRP A 350 -2.75 21.40 0.19
C TRP A 350 -3.90 21.91 -0.68
N SER A 351 -4.99 21.15 -0.86
CA SER A 351 -6.25 21.67 -1.43
C SER A 351 -7.46 20.88 -0.91
N LYS A 352 -8.68 21.36 -1.20
CA LYS A 352 -9.93 20.66 -0.81
C LYS A 352 -10.01 19.21 -1.32
N VAL A 353 -9.47 18.97 -2.53
CA VAL A 353 -9.41 17.63 -3.14
C VAL A 353 -8.23 16.84 -2.55
N HIS A 354 -7.06 17.48 -2.49
CA HIS A 354 -5.82 16.92 -1.97
C HIS A 354 -5.61 17.29 -0.50
N ASN A 355 -6.53 16.84 0.35
CA ASN A 355 -6.54 17.13 1.79
C ASN A 355 -5.91 16.02 2.64
N ALA A 356 -5.05 15.18 2.06
CA ALA A 356 -4.38 14.02 2.65
C ALA A 356 -5.27 12.87 3.15
N VAL A 357 -6.25 13.14 4.00
CA VAL A 357 -7.06 12.13 4.68
C VAL A 357 -8.56 12.40 4.55
N HIS A 358 -9.29 11.36 4.21
CA HIS A 358 -10.74 11.29 4.43
C HIS A 358 -11.01 10.66 5.80
N CYS A 359 -12.01 11.17 6.51
CA CYS A 359 -12.52 10.65 7.77
C CYS A 359 -14.04 10.56 7.66
N THR A 360 -14.65 9.58 8.29
CA THR A 360 -16.12 9.47 8.33
C THR A 360 -16.73 10.73 8.94
N ASP A 361 -17.71 11.33 8.25
CA ASP A 361 -18.32 12.58 8.71
C ASP A 361 -19.37 12.36 9.81
N LEU A 362 -20.21 11.33 9.71
CA LEU A 362 -21.27 11.05 10.68
C LEU A 362 -20.98 9.79 11.52
N PRO A 363 -21.27 9.78 12.82
CA PRO A 363 -21.06 8.59 13.66
C PRO A 363 -21.77 7.34 13.13
N GLU A 364 -23.00 7.49 12.64
CA GLU A 364 -23.82 6.41 12.09
C GLU A 364 -23.24 5.77 10.82
N ASP A 365 -22.41 6.48 10.07
CA ASP A 365 -21.81 6.00 8.83
C ASP A 365 -20.52 5.22 9.06
N CYS A 366 -19.97 5.24 10.28
CA CYS A 366 -18.66 4.64 10.57
C CYS A 366 -18.61 3.15 10.23
N ALA A 367 -19.60 2.37 10.69
CA ALA A 367 -19.63 0.93 10.43
C ALA A 367 -19.79 0.63 8.94
N SER A 368 -20.60 1.42 8.23
CA SER A 368 -20.84 1.28 6.80
C SER A 368 -19.59 1.59 5.98
N GLU A 369 -18.90 2.70 6.26
CA GLU A 369 -17.67 3.09 5.57
C GLU A 369 -16.52 2.10 5.84
N VAL A 370 -16.32 1.68 7.09
CA VAL A 370 -15.30 0.67 7.42
C VAL A 370 -15.66 -0.67 6.76
N GLY A 371 -16.94 -1.08 6.83
CA GLY A 371 -17.45 -2.29 6.19
C GLY A 371 -17.29 -2.29 4.67
N TYR A 372 -17.41 -1.13 4.02
CA TYR A 372 -17.18 -1.00 2.59
C TYR A 372 -15.78 -1.50 2.20
N PHE A 373 -14.73 -1.01 2.86
CA PHE A 373 -13.36 -1.41 2.54
C PHE A 373 -13.01 -2.82 3.03
N PHE A 374 -13.44 -3.19 4.24
CA PHE A 374 -12.98 -4.43 4.89
C PHE A 374 -13.94 -5.62 4.73
N VAL A 375 -15.08 -5.44 4.06
CA VAL A 375 -16.03 -6.52 3.73
C VAL A 375 -16.41 -6.51 2.26
N VAL A 376 -16.86 -5.37 1.71
CA VAL A 376 -17.39 -5.30 0.34
C VAL A 376 -16.29 -5.38 -0.72
N LEU A 377 -15.16 -4.69 -0.49
CA LEU A 377 -14.04 -4.63 -1.44
C LEU A 377 -12.97 -5.73 -1.26
N GLN A 378 -13.21 -6.76 -0.42
CA GLN A 378 -12.21 -7.77 -0.07
C GLN A 378 -11.94 -8.82 -1.14
#